data_AF-A0A7C1TRT4-F1
#
_entry.id   AF-A0A7C1TRT4-F1
#
_cell.length_a   1.000
_cell.length_b   1.000
_cell.length_c   1.000
_cell.angle_alpha   90.00
_cell.angle_beta   90.00
_cell.angle_gamma   90.00
#
_symmetry.space_group_name_H-M   'P 1'
#
loop_
_entity.id
_entity.type
_entity.pdbx_description
1 polymer ?
#
loop_
_entity_poly.entity_id
_entity_poly.type
_entity_poly.pdbx_seq_one_letter_code
_entity_poly.pdbx_strand_id
1 'polypeptide(L)'
;MSVARAQREIDSREFVAWQAYYEIHPFGDIRLDVGIARLCALTVDIHSAKGSRAAKISDFLWDDDIPRVPKSSDELEREFHNSVVCWNMRPKRKCRKASPVSPSRSEQTPPASAGG
;
A
#
# COMPACT_ATOMS: atom_id res chain seq x y z
N MET A 1 -3.19 30.05 -13.13
CA MET A 1 -4.25 30.98 -12.64
C MET A 1 -3.61 32.03 -11.75
N SER A 2 -4.04 33.30 -11.83
CA SER A 2 -3.57 34.34 -10.90
C SER A 2 -4.48 34.41 -9.66
N VAL A 3 -3.92 34.76 -8.51
CA VAL A 3 -4.65 34.90 -7.24
C VAL A 3 -5.80 35.91 -7.36
N ALA A 4 -5.58 37.01 -8.09
CA ALA A 4 -6.59 38.04 -8.33
C ALA A 4 -7.81 37.54 -9.13
N ARG A 5 -7.62 36.53 -9.99
CA ARG A 5 -8.72 35.92 -10.75
C ARG A 5 -9.53 34.97 -9.86
N ALA A 6 -8.86 34.17 -9.04
CA ALA A 6 -9.52 33.28 -8.07
C ALA A 6 -10.38 34.05 -7.05
N GLN A 7 -9.90 35.22 -6.59
CA GLN A 7 -10.66 36.09 -5.67
C GLN A 7 -11.90 36.75 -6.29
N ARG A 8 -11.98 36.84 -7.62
CA ARG A 8 -13.19 37.32 -8.33
C ARG A 8 -14.18 36.21 -8.63
N GLU A 9 -13.69 34.98 -8.76
CA GLU A 9 -14.49 33.82 -9.14
C GLU A 9 -15.13 33.11 -7.93
N ILE A 10 -14.59 33.28 -6.72
CA ILE A 10 -15.08 32.63 -5.49
C ILE A 10 -15.86 33.63 -4.62
N ASP A 11 -17.10 33.29 -4.24
CA ASP A 11 -17.90 34.08 -3.31
C ASP A 11 -17.37 33.95 -1.86
N SER A 12 -17.54 34.99 -1.06
CA SER A 12 -17.19 35.03 0.37
C SER A 12 -17.73 33.83 1.16
N ARG A 13 -18.94 33.35 0.83
CA ARG A 13 -19.54 32.16 1.45
C ARG A 13 -18.81 30.87 1.10
N GLU A 14 -18.44 30.72 -0.16
CA GLU A 14 -17.68 29.55 -0.62
C GLU A 14 -16.29 29.55 0.02
N PHE A 15 -15.65 30.71 0.14
CA PHE A 15 -14.36 30.83 0.81
C PHE A 15 -14.42 30.37 2.28
N VAL A 16 -15.44 30.79 3.02
CA VAL A 16 -15.66 30.35 4.41
C VAL A 16 -15.91 28.84 4.48
N ALA A 17 -16.69 28.29 3.54
CA ALA A 17 -16.92 26.84 3.48
C ALA A 17 -15.63 26.06 3.21
N TRP A 18 -14.76 26.56 2.32
CA TRP A 18 -13.45 25.97 2.05
C TRP A 18 -12.53 26.07 3.27
N GLN A 19 -12.49 27.20 3.98
CA GLN A 19 -11.74 27.29 5.23
C GLN A 19 -12.25 26.29 6.28
N ALA A 20 -13.55 26.20 6.48
CA ALA A 20 -14.15 25.25 7.41
C ALA A 20 -13.83 23.79 7.02
N TYR A 21 -13.88 23.47 5.73
CA TYR A 21 -13.48 22.14 5.23
C TYR A 21 -12.01 21.83 5.55
N TYR A 22 -11.11 22.79 5.32
CA TYR A 22 -9.68 22.64 5.64
C TYR A 22 -9.42 22.50 7.14
N GLU A 23 -10.17 23.21 7.99
CA GLU A 23 -10.08 23.09 9.45
C GLU A 23 -10.58 21.74 9.95
N ILE A 24 -11.66 21.21 9.36
CA ILE A 24 -12.25 19.93 9.75
C ILE A 24 -11.44 18.73 9.21
N HIS A 25 -10.81 18.88 8.04
CA HIS A 25 -9.97 17.87 7.41
C HIS A 25 -8.49 18.33 7.33
N PRO A 26 -7.80 18.50 8.47
CA PRO A 26 -6.44 19.05 8.49
C PRO A 26 -5.40 18.14 7.82
N PHE A 27 -5.73 16.87 7.58
CA PHE A 27 -4.84 15.90 6.95
C PHE A 27 -4.91 15.89 5.42
N GLY A 28 -5.89 16.58 4.82
CA GLY A 28 -6.17 16.56 3.38
C GLY A 28 -6.42 15.16 2.82
N ASP A 29 -6.50 15.04 1.49
CA ASP A 29 -6.60 13.74 0.79
C ASP A 29 -5.36 12.85 0.99
N ILE A 30 -4.23 13.46 1.38
CA ILE A 30 -2.94 12.77 1.52
C ILE A 30 -3.00 11.64 2.56
N ARG A 31 -3.91 11.71 3.53
CA ARG A 31 -4.06 10.67 4.57
C ARG A 31 -5.45 10.03 4.64
N LEU A 32 -6.21 10.09 3.54
CA LEU A 32 -7.52 9.43 3.46
C LEU A 32 -7.39 7.91 3.65
N ASP A 33 -6.28 7.33 3.20
CA ASP A 33 -5.85 5.95 3.42
C ASP A 33 -5.90 5.55 4.90
N VAL A 34 -5.40 6.39 5.81
CA VAL A 34 -5.42 6.14 7.26
C VAL A 34 -6.84 6.16 7.81
N GLY A 35 -7.67 7.09 7.32
CA GLY A 35 -9.09 7.16 7.70
C GLY A 35 -9.83 5.88 7.31
N ILE A 36 -9.63 5.42 6.07
CA ILE A 36 -10.21 4.19 5.55
C ILE A 36 -9.67 2.97 6.32
N ALA A 37 -8.36 2.89 6.53
CA ALA A 37 -7.73 1.81 7.27
C ALA A 37 -8.28 1.71 8.71
N ARG A 38 -8.55 2.84 9.36
CA ARG A 38 -9.18 2.89 10.68
C ARG A 38 -10.62 2.35 10.65
N LEU A 39 -11.41 2.71 9.65
CA LEU A 39 -12.77 2.20 9.47
C LEU A 39 -12.77 0.68 9.19
N CYS A 40 -11.83 0.19 8.38
CA CYS A 40 -11.66 -1.24 8.12
C CYS A 40 -11.29 -1.99 9.39
N ALA A 41 -10.34 -1.49 10.18
CA ALA A 41 -9.95 -2.10 11.46
C ALA A 41 -11.13 -2.22 12.42
N LEU A 42 -11.91 -1.15 12.59
CA LEU A 42 -13.11 -1.16 13.42
C LEU A 42 -14.16 -2.17 12.93
N THR A 43 -14.38 -2.23 11.62
CA THR A 43 -15.34 -3.16 11.01
C THR A 43 -14.92 -4.60 11.25
N VAL A 44 -13.63 -4.91 11.09
CA VAL A 44 -13.08 -6.26 11.33
C VAL A 44 -13.17 -6.63 12.81
N ASP A 45 -12.87 -5.71 13.73
CA ASP A 45 -12.96 -5.97 15.16
C ASP A 45 -14.40 -6.29 15.61
N ILE A 46 -15.39 -5.59 15.05
CA ILE A 46 -16.82 -5.86 15.35
C ILE A 46 -17.24 -7.26 14.90
N HIS A 47 -16.72 -7.75 13.78
CA HIS A 47 -17.05 -9.07 13.24
C HIS A 47 -16.11 -10.18 13.72
N SER A 48 -15.12 -9.87 14.54
CA SER A 48 -14.15 -10.85 15.03
C SER A 48 -14.69 -11.69 16.18
N ALA A 49 -14.32 -12.97 16.20
CA ALA A 49 -14.66 -13.86 17.30
C ALA A 49 -14.00 -13.41 18.62
N LYS A 50 -14.65 -13.73 19.75
CA LYS A 50 -14.09 -13.42 21.07
C LYS A 50 -12.73 -14.13 21.25
N GLY A 51 -11.69 -13.34 21.52
CA GLY A 51 -10.32 -13.84 21.68
C GLY A 51 -9.47 -13.79 20.40
N SER A 52 -10.03 -13.37 19.26
CA SER A 52 -9.25 -13.04 18.07
C SER A 52 -8.33 -11.85 18.32
N ARG A 53 -7.21 -11.80 17.59
CA ARG A 53 -6.31 -10.65 17.60
C ARG A 53 -7.06 -9.41 17.08
N ALA A 54 -6.97 -8.30 17.82
CA ALA A 54 -7.49 -7.01 17.37
C ALA A 54 -6.78 -6.56 16.09
N ALA A 55 -7.57 -6.12 15.12
CA ALA A 55 -7.10 -5.60 13.85
C ALA A 55 -6.38 -4.27 14.07
N LYS A 56 -5.19 -4.11 13.49
CA LYS A 56 -4.44 -2.86 13.57
C LYS A 56 -4.66 -2.05 12.31
N ILE A 57 -4.57 -0.72 12.42
CA ILE A 57 -4.63 0.18 11.25
C ILE A 57 -3.55 -0.20 10.23
N SER A 58 -2.36 -0.61 10.69
CA SER A 58 -1.27 -1.08 9.84
C SER A 58 -1.61 -2.31 9.00
N ASP A 59 -2.60 -3.11 9.40
CA ASP A 59 -3.01 -4.30 8.65
C ASP A 59 -3.79 -3.93 7.36
N PHE A 60 -4.18 -2.66 7.21
CA PHE A 60 -4.95 -2.13 6.05
C PHE A 60 -4.24 -0.98 5.32
N LEU A 61 -3.01 -0.64 5.70
CA LEU A 61 -2.17 0.33 5.01
C LEU A 61 -1.19 -0.40 4.08
N TRP A 62 -0.81 0.21 2.96
CA TRP A 62 0.24 -0.33 2.11
C TRP A 62 1.60 -0.15 2.80
N ASP A 63 2.49 -1.15 2.70
CA ASP A 63 3.80 -1.16 3.39
C ASP A 63 4.72 0.02 3.04
N ASP A 64 4.45 0.72 1.94
CA ASP A 64 5.23 1.86 1.46
C ASP A 64 4.77 3.21 2.09
N ASP A 65 3.54 3.27 2.63
CA ASP A 65 2.94 4.49 3.19
C ASP A 65 3.17 4.65 4.70
N ILE A 66 3.66 3.60 5.36
CA ILE A 66 4.05 3.68 6.77
C ILE A 66 5.46 4.27 6.81
N PRO A 67 5.67 5.50 7.32
CA PRO A 67 7.02 6.02 7.52
C PRO A 67 7.72 5.07 8.48
N ARG A 68 8.61 4.23 7.92
CA ARG A 68 9.46 3.36 8.73
C ARG A 68 10.27 4.29 9.61
N VAL A 69 10.05 4.21 10.93
CA VAL A 69 10.93 4.86 11.90
C VAL A 69 12.34 4.48 11.49
N PRO A 70 13.25 5.44 11.25
CA PRO A 70 14.61 5.11 10.89
C PRO A 70 15.16 4.23 12.01
N LYS A 71 15.39 2.96 11.70
CA LYS A 71 16.07 2.03 12.60
C LYS A 71 17.42 2.68 12.94
N SER A 72 17.77 2.67 14.22
CA SER A 72 19.11 3.09 14.64
C SER A 72 20.16 2.36 13.79
N SER A 73 21.30 3.00 13.50
CA SER A 73 22.39 2.41 12.68
C SER A 73 22.70 0.97 13.12
N ASP A 74 22.73 0.76 14.44
CA ASP A 74 23.08 -0.51 15.07
C ASP A 74 22.04 -1.62 14.79
N GLU A 75 20.78 -1.25 14.59
CA GLU A 75 19.69 -2.17 14.27
C GLU A 75 19.68 -2.55 12.78
N LEU A 76 20.05 -1.61 11.90
CA LEU A 76 20.25 -1.87 10.47
C LEU A 76 21.43 -2.82 10.25
N GLU A 77 22.54 -2.61 10.96
CA GLU A 77 23.72 -3.47 10.86
C GLU A 77 23.42 -4.91 11.32
N ARG A 78 22.61 -5.08 12.38
CA ARG A 78 22.17 -6.41 12.85
C ARG A 78 21.30 -7.13 11.83
N GLU A 79 20.37 -6.45 11.18
CA GLU A 79 19.56 -7.05 10.12
C GLU A 79 20.39 -7.42 8.89
N PHE A 80 21.30 -6.54 8.49
CA PHE A 80 22.21 -6.82 7.38
C PHE A 80 23.07 -8.05 7.68
N HIS A 81 23.63 -8.13 8.89
CA HIS A 81 24.43 -9.28 9.31
C HIS A 81 23.61 -10.58 9.40
N ASN A 82 22.38 -10.53 9.92
CA ASN A 82 21.48 -11.69 9.98
C ASN A 82 21.05 -12.17 8.59
N SER A 83 20.76 -11.22 7.68
CA SER A 83 20.44 -11.49 6.27
C SER A 83 21.58 -12.20 5.54
N VAL A 84 22.80 -11.69 5.68
CA VAL A 84 24.01 -12.26 5.06
C VAL A 84 24.32 -13.66 5.61
N VAL A 85 24.18 -13.86 6.92
CA VAL A 85 24.40 -15.18 7.55
C VAL A 85 23.34 -16.19 7.10
N CYS A 86 22.06 -15.79 7.01
CA CYS A 86 21.00 -16.65 6.48
C CYS A 86 21.18 -17.00 5.00
N TRP A 87 21.77 -16.10 4.19
CA TRP A 87 22.10 -16.40 2.80
C TRP A 87 23.25 -17.40 2.68
N ASN A 88 24.30 -17.27 3.50
CA ASN A 88 25.44 -18.19 3.51
C ASN A 88 25.14 -19.58 4.10
N MET A 89 24.08 -19.71 4.90
CA MET A 89 23.67 -20.98 5.53
C MET A 89 22.68 -21.80 4.70
N ARG A 90 22.32 -21.39 3.46
CA ARG A 90 21.43 -22.22 2.62
C ARG A 90 22.15 -23.52 2.24
N PRO A 91 21.67 -24.70 2.67
CA PRO A 91 22.24 -25.96 2.23
C PRO A 91 22.07 -26.05 0.71
N LYS A 92 23.16 -26.39 0.01
CA LYS A 92 23.12 -26.66 -1.45
C LYS A 92 22.08 -27.74 -1.70
N ARG A 93 20.87 -27.34 -2.10
CA ARG A 93 19.81 -28.27 -2.50
C ARG A 93 20.40 -29.09 -3.65
N LYS A 94 20.56 -30.41 -3.46
CA LYS A 94 20.94 -31.33 -4.54
C LYS A 94 19.98 -31.09 -5.70
N CYS A 95 20.49 -30.68 -6.86
CA CYS A 95 19.73 -30.62 -8.10
C CYS A 95 19.10 -32.00 -8.33
N ARG A 96 17.80 -32.14 -8.06
CA ARG A 96 17.02 -33.23 -8.63
C ARG A 96 17.05 -33.00 -10.13
N LYS A 97 17.64 -33.94 -10.88
CA LYS A 97 17.61 -33.94 -12.35
C LYS A 97 16.16 -33.73 -12.78
N ALA A 98 15.93 -32.65 -13.52
CA ALA A 98 14.63 -32.34 -14.09
C ALA A 98 14.21 -33.51 -15.00
N SER A 99 13.05 -34.10 -14.74
CA SER A 99 12.40 -34.96 -15.73
C SER A 99 12.05 -34.10 -16.95
N PRO A 100 12.23 -34.60 -18.18
CA PRO A 100 11.91 -33.84 -19.38
C PRO A 100 10.40 -33.58 -19.42
N VAL A 101 10.03 -32.30 -19.35
CA VAL A 101 8.67 -31.82 -19.59
C VAL A 101 8.40 -31.97 -21.08
N SER A 102 7.46 -32.84 -21.43
CA SER A 102 6.97 -33.01 -22.80
C SER A 102 6.24 -31.74 -23.26
N PRO A 103 6.50 -31.20 -24.47
CA PRO A 103 5.79 -30.04 -24.98
C PRO A 103 4.46 -30.48 -25.59
N SER A 104 3.37 -30.05 -24.98
CA SER A 104 2.02 -30.08 -25.55
C SER A 104 1.34 -28.80 -25.11
N ARG A 105 0.62 -28.03 -25.92
CA ARG A 105 0.31 -28.00 -27.35
C ARG A 105 -0.41 -26.65 -27.53
N SER A 106 -0.31 -26.09 -28.73
CA SER A 106 -1.17 -25.04 -29.30
C SER A 106 -1.13 -23.64 -28.69
N GLU A 107 -0.33 -22.80 -29.35
CA GLU A 107 -0.68 -21.43 -29.71
C GLU A 107 -2.14 -21.35 -30.21
N GLN A 108 -2.92 -20.44 -29.63
CA GLN A 108 -4.12 -19.88 -30.26
C GLN A 108 -4.01 -18.36 -30.19
N THR A 109 -3.54 -17.79 -31.29
CA THR A 109 -3.60 -16.36 -31.59
C THR A 109 -5.04 -16.01 -31.99
N PRO A 110 -5.71 -15.02 -31.37
CA PRO A 110 -6.99 -14.55 -31.89
C PRO A 110 -6.78 -13.68 -33.15
N PRO A 111 -7.68 -13.77 -34.16
CA PRO A 111 -7.57 -12.96 -35.37
C PRO A 111 -7.91 -11.49 -35.10
N ALA A 112 -7.12 -10.61 -35.72
CA ALA A 112 -7.34 -9.17 -35.76
C ALA A 112 -8.68 -8.83 -36.42
N SER A 113 -9.55 -8.12 -35.70
CA SER A 113 -10.76 -7.55 -36.26
C SER A 113 -10.42 -6.33 -37.10
N ALA A 114 -10.73 -6.40 -38.40
CA ALA A 114 -10.83 -5.25 -39.28
C ALA A 114 -12.22 -4.61 -39.13
N GLY A 115 -12.24 -3.28 -39.04
CA GLY A 115 -13.42 -2.43 -39.14
C GLY A 115 -12.97 -1.00 -38.91
N GLY A 116 -13.33 -0.01 -39.70
CA GLY A 116 -14.28 0.11 -40.81
C GLY A 116 -14.50 1.61 -40.97
#